data_AF-A0A2V9KTW1-F1
#
_entry.id   AF-A0A2V9KTW1-F1
#
_cell.length_a   1.000
_cell.length_b   1.000
_cell.length_c   1.000
_cell.angle_alpha   90.00
_cell.angle_beta   90.00
_cell.angle_gamma   90.00
#
_symmetry.space_group_name_H-M   'P 1'
#
loop_
_entity.id
_entity.type
_entity.pdbx_description
1 polymer ?
#
loop_
_entity_poly.entity_id
_entity_poly.type
_entity_poly.pdbx_seq_one_letter_code
_entity_poly.pdbx_strand_id
1 'polypeptide(L)'
;MRWFYKLPLRFRSLFRKGRVEQELSDELRFHLEKLIEEKVAKGVTPEDARYAGLRELGGAEQIKEECRDACGVSFIEATLKDVRYGLRVFAKKPAFTAVAIVVLALGIGANTAIFTMVDAVLLRPLPYRNSDRLTVIWQSDAAHRK
;
A
#
# COMPACT_ATOMS: atom_id res chain seq x y z
N MET A 1 -15.87 10.56 0.05
CA MET A 1 -14.82 9.71 0.66
C MET A 1 -15.18 8.23 0.53
N ARG A 2 -14.93 7.59 -0.63
CA ARG A 2 -15.28 6.17 -0.91
C ARG A 2 -14.10 5.36 -1.50
N TRP A 3 -12.86 5.70 -1.15
CA TRP A 3 -11.67 5.01 -1.71
C TRP A 3 -11.21 3.78 -0.88
N PHE A 4 -11.62 3.68 0.39
CA PHE A 4 -11.18 2.61 1.29
C PHE A 4 -11.69 1.19 0.95
N TYR A 5 -12.82 1.06 0.25
CA TYR A 5 -13.40 -0.27 -0.07
C TYR A 5 -12.79 -0.93 -1.32
N LYS A 6 -11.99 -0.23 -2.14
CA LYS A 6 -11.30 -0.81 -3.31
C LYS A 6 -9.84 -1.20 -3.07
N LEU A 7 -9.25 -0.72 -1.97
CA LEU A 7 -7.89 -1.10 -1.55
C LEU A 7 -7.71 -2.60 -1.25
N PRO A 8 -8.62 -3.30 -0.54
CA PRO A 8 -8.37 -4.69 -0.14
C PRO A 8 -8.39 -5.68 -1.30
N LEU A 9 -9.17 -5.43 -2.35
CA LEU A 9 -9.23 -6.32 -3.53
C LEU A 9 -7.96 -6.22 -4.39
N ARG A 10 -7.41 -5.01 -4.55
CA ARG A 10 -6.10 -4.84 -5.20
C ARG A 10 -4.98 -5.42 -4.33
N PHE A 11 -4.99 -5.18 -3.02
CA PHE A 11 -4.00 -5.76 -2.08
C PHE A 11 -3.90 -7.28 -2.13
N ARG A 12 -5.04 -7.96 -2.36
CA ARG A 12 -5.07 -9.43 -2.46
C ARG A 12 -4.52 -9.98 -3.78
N SER A 13 -4.56 -9.19 -4.86
CA SER A 13 -3.84 -9.51 -6.12
C SER A 13 -2.34 -9.19 -6.01
N LEU A 14 -1.97 -8.21 -5.18
CA LEU A 14 -0.59 -7.79 -4.95
C LEU A 14 0.25 -8.79 -4.14
N PHE A 15 -0.35 -9.85 -3.59
CA PHE A 15 0.33 -10.85 -2.75
C PHE A 15 0.41 -12.26 -3.37
N ARG A 16 -0.05 -12.44 -4.63
CA ARG A 16 -0.28 -13.77 -5.22
C ARG A 16 0.51 -14.06 -6.50
N LYS A 17 1.70 -13.47 -6.64
CA LYS A 17 2.63 -13.68 -7.78
C LYS A 17 2.76 -15.17 -8.16
N GLY A 18 3.04 -16.04 -7.20
CA GLY A 18 3.18 -17.47 -7.46
C GLY A 18 1.91 -18.17 -7.96
N ARG A 19 0.72 -17.70 -7.56
CA ARG A 19 -0.55 -18.32 -7.98
C ARG A 19 -1.01 -17.83 -9.35
N VAL A 20 -0.84 -16.54 -9.64
CA VAL A 20 -1.20 -15.95 -10.95
C VAL A 20 -0.25 -16.45 -12.04
N GLU A 21 1.03 -16.61 -11.73
CA GLU A 21 2.01 -17.17 -12.67
C GLU A 21 1.76 -18.65 -12.95
N GLN A 22 1.33 -19.41 -11.93
CA GLN A 22 0.88 -20.79 -12.10
C GLN A 22 -0.40 -20.88 -12.95
N GLU A 23 -1.41 -20.06 -12.63
CA GLU A 23 -2.68 -20.02 -13.36
C GLU A 23 -2.48 -19.64 -14.83
N LEU A 24 -1.63 -18.65 -15.11
CA LEU A 24 -1.24 -18.27 -16.48
C LEU A 24 -0.47 -19.38 -17.21
N SER A 25 0.41 -20.10 -16.49
CA SER A 25 1.15 -21.24 -17.07
C SER A 25 0.22 -22.40 -17.42
N ASP A 26 -0.79 -22.63 -16.59
CA ASP A 26 -1.80 -23.67 -16.80
C ASP A 26 -2.71 -23.32 -17.98
N GLU A 27 -3.13 -22.06 -18.10
CA GLU A 27 -3.94 -21.55 -19.22
C GLU A 27 -3.20 -21.68 -20.56
N LEU A 28 -1.92 -21.28 -20.60
CA LEU A 28 -1.07 -21.37 -21.80
C LEU A 28 -0.87 -22.83 -22.24
N ARG A 29 -0.66 -23.74 -21.28
CA ARG A 29 -0.55 -25.18 -21.55
C ARG A 29 -1.84 -25.74 -22.13
N PHE A 30 -2.98 -25.38 -21.54
CA PHE A 30 -4.30 -25.80 -22.03
C PHE A 30 -4.57 -25.33 -23.47
N HIS A 31 -4.19 -24.09 -23.80
CA HIS A 31 -4.32 -23.57 -25.16
C HIS A 31 -3.44 -24.31 -26.17
N LEU A 32 -2.20 -24.61 -25.80
CA LEU A 32 -1.28 -25.35 -26.65
C LEU A 32 -1.77 -26.77 -26.93
N GLU A 33 -2.27 -27.45 -25.91
CA GLU A 33 -2.82 -28.80 -26.03
C GLU A 33 -4.04 -28.83 -26.97
N LYS A 34 -4.93 -27.84 -26.85
CA LYS A 34 -6.09 -27.71 -27.72
C LYS A 34 -5.73 -27.42 -29.19
N LEU A 35 -4.72 -26.58 -29.44
CA LEU A 35 -4.21 -26.29 -30.79
C LEU A 35 -3.59 -27.54 -31.45
N ILE A 36 -2.89 -28.36 -30.67
CA ILE A 36 -2.34 -29.63 -31.15
C ILE A 36 -3.47 -30.57 -31.54
N GLU A 37 -4.49 -30.71 -30.69
CA GLU A 37 -5.62 -31.59 -30.93
C GLU A 37 -6.40 -31.19 -32.19
N GLU A 38 -6.67 -29.89 -32.40
CA GLU A 38 -7.30 -29.40 -33.61
C GLU A 38 -6.47 -29.64 -34.89
N LYS A 39 -5.14 -29.54 -34.81
CA LYS A 39 -4.24 -29.78 -35.95
C LYS A 39 -4.14 -31.27 -36.28
N VAL A 40 -4.11 -32.12 -35.26
CA VAL A 40 -4.17 -33.58 -35.43
C VAL A 40 -5.51 -33.98 -36.04
N ALA A 41 -6.63 -33.39 -35.60
CA ALA A 41 -7.95 -33.61 -36.19
C ALA A 41 -8.04 -33.16 -37.66
N LYS A 42 -7.25 -32.16 -38.06
CA LYS A 42 -7.08 -31.73 -39.46
C LYS A 42 -6.13 -32.62 -40.28
N GLY A 43 -5.64 -33.72 -39.70
CA GLY A 43 -4.83 -34.74 -40.38
C GLY A 43 -3.32 -34.47 -40.35
N VAL A 44 -2.86 -33.51 -39.56
CA VAL A 44 -1.42 -33.23 -39.39
C VAL A 44 -0.81 -34.24 -38.40
N THR A 45 0.39 -34.72 -38.68
CA THR A 45 1.16 -35.58 -37.77
C THR A 45 1.37 -34.90 -36.41
N PRO A 46 1.34 -35.66 -35.29
CA PRO A 46 1.37 -35.09 -33.94
C PRO A 46 2.66 -34.32 -33.62
N GLU A 47 3.77 -34.66 -34.26
CA GLU A 47 5.05 -33.95 -34.09
C GLU A 47 5.04 -32.59 -34.81
N ASP A 48 4.52 -32.54 -36.04
CA ASP A 48 4.40 -31.30 -36.80
C ASP A 48 3.31 -30.38 -36.21
N ALA A 49 2.23 -30.96 -35.66
CA ALA A 49 1.19 -30.22 -34.95
C ALA A 49 1.73 -29.52 -33.69
N ARG A 50 2.64 -30.17 -32.94
CA ARG A 50 3.33 -29.58 -31.78
C ARG A 50 4.21 -28.41 -32.18
N TYR A 51 5.06 -28.58 -33.19
CA TYR A 51 5.92 -27.49 -33.68
C TYR A 51 5.11 -26.31 -34.22
N ALA A 52 4.03 -26.58 -34.94
CA ALA A 52 3.16 -25.55 -35.46
C ALA A 52 2.36 -24.84 -34.35
N GLY A 53 1.92 -25.56 -33.31
CA GLY A 53 1.26 -24.97 -32.14
C GLY A 53 2.19 -24.09 -31.31
N LEU A 54 3.44 -24.49 -31.11
CA LEU A 54 4.46 -23.70 -30.44
C LEU A 54 4.80 -22.40 -31.19
N ARG A 55 4.85 -22.43 -32.52
CA ARG A 55 5.07 -21.23 -33.35
C ARG A 55 3.89 -20.27 -33.31
N GLU A 56 2.67 -20.79 -33.20
CA GLU A 56 1.42 -20.01 -33.25
C GLU A 56 1.05 -19.40 -31.90
N LEU A 57 1.36 -20.08 -30.79
CA LEU A 57 1.17 -19.54 -29.43
C LEU A 57 2.03 -18.30 -29.16
N GLY A 58 3.07 -18.08 -29.98
CA GLY A 58 3.87 -16.85 -29.95
C GLY A 58 4.53 -16.62 -28.60
N GLY A 59 5.58 -17.38 -28.29
CA GLY A 59 6.47 -17.13 -27.16
C GLY A 59 5.76 -16.93 -25.83
N ALA A 60 5.27 -18.01 -25.22
CA ALA A 60 4.62 -18.02 -23.89
C ALA A 60 5.39 -17.23 -22.80
N GLU A 61 6.72 -17.15 -22.91
CA GLU A 61 7.54 -16.36 -21.99
C GLU A 61 7.40 -14.84 -22.17
N GLN A 62 7.12 -14.37 -23.38
CA GLN A 62 6.98 -12.94 -23.65
C GLN A 62 5.70 -12.37 -22.99
N ILE A 63 4.61 -13.16 -23.02
CA ILE A 63 3.35 -12.81 -22.33
C ILE A 63 3.54 -12.86 -20.80
N LYS A 64 4.34 -13.80 -20.29
CA LYS A 64 4.71 -13.83 -18.87
C LYS A 64 5.52 -12.62 -18.46
N GLU A 65 6.50 -12.22 -19.26
CA GLU A 65 7.39 -11.09 -18.98
C GLU A 65 6.61 -9.77 -18.95
N GLU A 66 5.71 -9.54 -19.91
CA GLU A 66 4.78 -8.40 -19.90
C GLU A 66 3.88 -8.38 -18.66
N CYS A 67 3.35 -9.55 -18.26
CA CYS A 67 2.52 -9.66 -17.07
C CYS A 67 3.35 -9.44 -15.79
N ARG A 68 4.62 -9.83 -15.79
CA ARG A 68 5.55 -9.68 -14.66
C ARG A 68 5.86 -8.21 -14.37
N ASP A 69 6.00 -7.40 -15.41
CA ASP A 69 6.32 -5.98 -15.29
C ASP A 69 5.10 -5.11 -14.95
N ALA A 70 3.91 -5.49 -15.43
CA ALA A 70 2.65 -4.80 -15.11
C ALA A 70 2.07 -5.14 -13.72
N CYS A 71 2.48 -6.25 -13.11
CA CYS A 71 1.95 -6.68 -11.81
C CYS A 71 2.48 -5.78 -10.67
N GLY A 72 1.58 -5.07 -9.98
CA GLY A 72 1.93 -4.20 -8.85
C GLY A 72 2.61 -4.88 -7.65
N VAL A 73 2.76 -6.21 -7.65
CA VAL A 73 3.57 -6.97 -6.67
C VAL A 73 5.03 -6.49 -6.69
N SER A 74 5.54 -6.14 -7.87
CA SER A 74 6.87 -5.54 -8.05
C SER A 74 7.03 -4.26 -7.22
N PHE A 75 5.95 -3.48 -7.08
CA PHE A 75 5.96 -2.26 -6.27
C PHE A 75 6.14 -2.54 -4.78
N ILE A 76 5.57 -3.62 -4.23
CA ILE A 76 5.74 -4.00 -2.82
C ILE A 76 7.16 -4.51 -2.57
N GLU A 77 7.68 -5.38 -3.44
CA GLU A 77 9.06 -5.87 -3.35
C GLU A 77 10.08 -4.73 -3.48
N ALA A 78 9.86 -3.81 -4.42
CA ALA A 78 10.67 -2.61 -4.58
C ALA A 78 10.60 -1.70 -3.34
N THR A 79 9.39 -1.40 -2.84
CA THR A 79 9.20 -0.58 -1.64
C THR A 79 9.88 -1.21 -0.43
N LEU A 80 9.76 -2.52 -0.22
CA LEU A 80 10.44 -3.23 0.88
C LEU A 80 11.96 -3.15 0.76
N LYS A 81 12.49 -3.27 -0.47
CA LYS A 81 13.93 -3.17 -0.73
C LYS A 81 14.43 -1.76 -0.46
N ASP A 82 13.67 -0.74 -0.85
CA ASP A 82 13.98 0.67 -0.59
C ASP A 82 13.91 1.00 0.89
N VAL A 83 12.90 0.51 1.62
CA VAL A 83 12.80 0.68 3.08
C VAL A 83 13.98 0.02 3.79
N ARG A 84 14.32 -1.23 3.44
CA ARG A 84 15.48 -1.93 4.02
C ARG A 84 16.79 -1.20 3.72
N TYR A 85 16.91 -0.65 2.51
CA TYR A 85 18.06 0.17 2.13
C TYR A 85 18.11 1.46 2.96
N GLY A 86 17.01 2.20 3.06
CA GLY A 86 16.89 3.42 3.87
C GLY A 86 17.24 3.18 5.34
N LEU A 87 16.72 2.10 5.94
CA LEU A 87 17.06 1.70 7.31
C LEU A 87 18.56 1.42 7.48
N ARG A 88 19.19 0.76 6.50
CA ARG A 88 20.64 0.54 6.52
C ARG A 88 21.42 1.85 6.39
N VAL A 89 20.94 2.82 5.61
CA VAL A 89 21.56 4.15 5.50
C VAL A 89 21.45 4.91 6.81
N PHE A 90 20.29 4.87 7.48
CA PHE A 90 20.10 5.46 8.80
C PHE A 90 21.02 4.83 9.85
N ALA A 91 21.17 3.51 9.84
CA ALA A 91 22.12 2.82 10.71
C ALA A 91 23.59 3.17 10.44
N LYS A 92 23.94 3.54 9.19
CA LYS A 92 25.29 3.99 8.83
C LYS A 92 25.59 5.44 9.23
N LYS A 93 24.56 6.28 9.41
CA LYS A 93 24.71 7.69 9.81
C LYS A 93 23.91 7.99 11.09
N PRO A 94 24.28 7.36 12.23
CA PRO A 94 23.47 7.38 13.45
C PRO A 94 23.30 8.77 14.06
N ALA A 95 24.31 9.66 13.96
CA ALA A 95 24.23 11.00 14.51
C ALA A 95 23.14 11.86 13.84
N PHE A 96 23.09 11.87 12.50
CA PHE A 96 22.06 12.58 11.76
C PHE A 96 20.67 12.01 12.04
N THR A 97 20.54 10.68 12.03
CA THR A 97 19.28 10.00 12.33
C THR A 97 18.80 10.30 13.75
N ALA A 98 19.68 10.33 14.74
CA ALA A 98 19.32 10.66 16.12
C ALA A 98 18.77 12.09 16.24
N VAL A 99 19.44 13.08 15.65
CA VAL A 99 18.97 14.47 15.63
C VAL A 99 17.60 14.57 14.96
N ALA A 100 17.42 13.92 13.79
CA ALA A 100 16.15 13.90 13.10
C ALA A 100 15.03 13.28 13.95
N ILE A 101 15.31 12.15 14.63
CA ILE A 101 14.37 11.50 15.55
C ILE A 101 13.99 12.42 16.70
N VAL A 102 14.96 13.10 17.33
CA VAL A 102 14.69 14.02 18.46
C VAL A 102 13.80 15.19 18.01
N VAL A 103 14.11 15.80 16.86
CA VAL A 103 13.30 16.91 16.32
C VAL A 103 11.88 16.45 16.00
N LEU A 104 11.71 15.30 15.36
CA LEU A 104 10.40 14.72 15.07
C LEU A 104 9.64 14.38 16.36
N ALA A 105 10.30 13.76 17.32
CA ALA A 105 9.69 13.39 18.60
C ALA A 105 9.25 14.62 19.39
N LEU A 106 10.06 15.68 19.41
CA LEU A 106 9.71 16.95 20.06
C LEU A 106 8.53 17.62 19.35
N GLY A 107 8.53 17.70 18.02
CA GLY A 107 7.42 18.30 17.28
C GLY A 107 6.11 17.55 17.47
N ILE A 108 6.13 16.22 17.37
CA ILE A 108 4.95 15.37 17.60
C ILE A 108 4.51 15.49 19.06
N GLY A 109 5.42 15.30 20.02
CA GLY A 109 5.12 15.33 21.45
C GLY A 109 4.60 16.67 21.95
N ALA A 110 5.20 17.77 21.51
CA ALA A 110 4.75 19.12 21.87
C ALA A 110 3.34 19.41 21.33
N ASN A 111 3.08 19.10 20.06
CA ASN A 111 1.76 19.27 19.47
C ASN A 111 0.71 18.39 20.15
N THR A 112 1.04 17.12 20.41
CA THR A 112 0.15 16.20 21.15
C THR A 112 -0.10 16.69 22.57
N ALA A 113 0.92 17.20 23.27
CA ALA A 113 0.79 17.69 24.65
C ALA A 113 -0.08 18.95 24.72
N ILE A 114 0.13 19.92 23.83
CA ILE A 114 -0.71 21.13 23.74
C ILE A 114 -2.15 20.73 23.46
N PHE A 115 -2.39 19.86 22.47
CA PHE A 115 -3.74 19.41 22.15
C PHE A 115 -4.39 18.66 23.32
N THR A 116 -3.64 17.78 23.99
CA THR A 116 -4.12 17.04 25.17
C THR A 116 -4.46 17.97 26.32
N MET A 117 -3.63 19.01 26.55
CA MET A 117 -3.88 20.02 27.58
C MET A 117 -5.11 20.85 27.24
N VAL A 118 -5.23 21.33 26.01
CA VAL A 118 -6.41 22.05 25.54
C VAL A 118 -7.66 21.17 25.64
N ASP A 119 -7.57 19.90 25.24
CA ASP A 119 -8.68 18.96 25.37
C ASP A 119 -9.07 18.76 26.83
N ALA A 120 -8.10 18.57 27.73
CA ALA A 120 -8.35 18.35 29.14
C ALA A 120 -8.91 19.58 29.88
N VAL A 121 -8.51 20.80 29.47
CA VAL A 121 -8.87 22.05 30.16
C VAL A 121 -10.07 22.76 29.53
N LEU A 122 -10.16 22.79 28.19
CA LEU A 122 -11.21 23.50 27.47
C LEU A 122 -12.33 22.59 26.94
N LEU A 123 -12.03 21.35 26.51
CA LEU A 123 -13.01 20.53 25.77
C LEU A 123 -13.64 19.42 26.62
N ARG A 124 -12.93 18.87 27.60
CA ARG A 124 -13.52 17.95 28.57
C ARG A 124 -14.44 18.75 29.49
N PRO A 125 -15.74 18.41 29.55
CA PRO A 125 -16.67 19.09 30.43
C PRO A 125 -16.13 18.93 31.86
N LEU A 126 -15.78 20.06 32.49
CA LEU A 126 -15.28 20.04 33.86
C LEU A 126 -16.29 19.26 34.72
N PRO A 127 -15.85 18.32 35.56
CA PRO A 127 -16.73 17.45 36.34
C PRO A 127 -17.34 18.22 37.51
N TYR A 128 -18.02 19.32 37.21
CA TYR A 128 -18.82 20.07 38.16
C TYR A 128 -20.21 19.45 38.20
N ARG A 129 -20.64 19.12 39.41
CA ARG A 129 -21.89 18.40 39.68
C ARG A 129 -23.17 19.22 39.38
N ASN A 130 -23.05 20.43 38.81
CA ASN A 130 -24.11 21.34 38.36
C ASN A 130 -23.54 22.37 37.35
N SER A 131 -23.15 21.93 36.15
CA SER A 131 -22.52 22.78 35.11
C SER A 131 -23.44 23.90 34.59
N ASP A 132 -24.75 23.74 34.75
CA ASP A 132 -25.83 24.69 34.47
C ASP A 132 -25.82 25.95 35.37
N ARG A 133 -25.04 25.95 36.46
CA ARG A 133 -24.91 27.10 37.38
C ARG A 133 -23.62 27.90 37.21
N LEU A 134 -22.78 27.55 36.24
CA LEU A 134 -21.53 28.26 35.98
C LEU A 134 -21.83 29.59 35.29
N THR A 135 -21.40 30.70 35.90
CA THR A 135 -21.54 32.06 35.34
C THR A 135 -20.15 32.64 35.10
N VAL A 136 -19.93 33.23 33.93
CA VAL A 136 -18.63 33.84 33.59
C VAL A 136 -18.58 35.25 34.18
N ILE A 137 -17.64 35.49 35.08
CA ILE A 137 -17.39 36.82 35.66
C ILE A 137 -16.32 37.50 34.82
N TRP A 138 -16.68 38.57 34.13
CA TRP A 138 -15.75 39.40 33.37
C TRP A 138 -15.34 40.61 34.22
N GLN A 139 -14.04 40.80 34.42
CA GLN A 139 -13.52 42.03 35.00
C GLN A 139 -13.42 43.07 33.88
N SER A 140 -14.30 44.07 33.93
CA SER A 140 -14.22 45.23 33.05
C SER A 140 -13.27 46.24 33.70
N ASP A 141 -12.09 46.43 33.11
CA ASP A 141 -11.16 47.45 33.59
C ASP A 141 -11.74 48.83 33.24
N ALA A 142 -12.18 49.57 34.25
CA ALA A 142 -12.80 50.88 34.11
C ALA A 142 -11.76 52.01 34.00
N ALA A 143 -10.51 51.70 33.66
CA ALA A 143 -9.44 52.69 33.51
C ALA A 143 -9.38 53.29 32.10
N HIS A 144 -10.49 53.83 31.60
CA HIS A 144 -10.48 54.89 30.57
C HIS A 144 -11.86 55.53 30.43
N ARG A 145 -12.19 56.43 31.35
CA ARG A 145 -13.14 57.50 31.08
C ARG A 145 -12.44 58.82 31.41
N LYS A 146 -12.31 59.65 30.37
CA LYS A 146 -11.59 60.93 30.30
C LYS A 146 -11.97 61.90 31.40
#